data_AF-A0A813AIF5-F1
#
_entry.id   AF-A0A813AIF5-F1
#
_cell.length_a   1.000
_cell.length_b   1.000
_cell.length_c   1.000
_cell.angle_alpha   90.00
_cell.angle_beta   90.00
_cell.angle_gamma   90.00
#
_symmetry.space_group_name_H-M   'P 1'
#
loop_
_entity.id
_entity.type
_entity.pdbx_description
1 polymer ?
#
loop_
_entity_poly.entity_id
_entity_poly.type
_entity_poly.pdbx_seq_one_letter_code
_entity_poly.pdbx_strand_id
1 'polypeptide(L)'
;MGRDPELAEKHRFQDANAREQQLLISLKLAGEATAKAPSGQASPEGQHPLPKHHHDWKQLGWRGKIVVFLHWKHVHYCISGLIVLDALLVMATLQMQMEVFALESLSKTHCLQLFFSNTSSVDSRCVVDHPQHVVAEHLEQAEHILGYTSIVILGIFLLENTLKMVAFGRNFAKVLFYPLDLLVVVLSIGSEVLSFTITDDPRLEAAEEMLEPSTLTNRGSIAKDVGGAAHVVGVIIFARFWRFFRVGHAVYFIESEEDSEKRLETDAQKQMKADASESSSRFGVD
;
A
#
# COMPACT_ATOMS: atom_id res chain seq x y z
N MET A 1 19.46 -42.12 4.94
CA MET A 1 18.86 -40.95 5.63
C MET A 1 19.02 -39.74 4.70
N GLY A 2 18.02 -39.45 3.89
CA GLY A 2 17.98 -38.23 3.07
C GLY A 2 17.49 -37.08 3.93
N ARG A 3 18.31 -36.03 4.08
CA ARG A 3 17.86 -34.78 4.71
C ARG A 3 16.97 -34.05 3.71
N ASP A 4 15.76 -33.70 4.13
CA ASP A 4 14.79 -32.98 3.31
C ASP A 4 15.39 -31.60 2.92
N PRO A 5 15.64 -31.35 1.62
CA PRO A 5 16.25 -30.09 1.18
C PRO A 5 15.38 -28.87 1.52
N GLU A 6 14.06 -29.06 1.62
CA GLU A 6 13.09 -28.03 1.98
C GLU A 6 13.25 -27.54 3.44
N LEU A 7 13.56 -28.45 4.36
CA LEU A 7 13.79 -28.11 5.77
C LEU A 7 15.09 -27.29 5.95
N ALA A 8 16.11 -27.59 5.14
CA ALA A 8 17.39 -26.88 5.18
C ALA A 8 17.33 -25.48 4.57
N GLU A 9 16.39 -25.23 3.65
CA GLU A 9 16.14 -23.89 3.10
C GLU A 9 15.31 -23.03 4.06
N LYS A 10 14.32 -23.63 4.72
CA LYS A 10 13.51 -22.97 5.75
C LYS A 10 14.36 -22.49 6.94
N HIS A 11 15.30 -23.32 7.39
CA HIS A 11 16.26 -22.94 8.43
C HIS A 11 17.19 -21.78 8.00
N ARG A 12 17.63 -21.74 6.73
CA ARG A 12 18.49 -20.66 6.23
C ARG A 12 17.76 -19.32 6.12
N PHE A 13 16.47 -19.33 5.80
CA PHE A 13 15.65 -18.11 5.81
C PHE A 13 15.40 -17.59 7.23
N GLN A 14 15.12 -18.48 8.19
CA GLN A 14 14.99 -18.10 9.59
C GLN A 14 16.30 -17.54 10.16
N ASP A 15 17.45 -18.14 9.83
CA ASP A 15 18.75 -17.64 10.29
C ASP A 15 19.12 -16.27 9.71
N ALA A 16 18.76 -15.99 8.45
CA ALA A 16 19.02 -14.68 7.84
C ALA A 16 18.22 -13.57 8.53
N ASN A 17 16.93 -13.83 8.79
CA ASN A 17 16.07 -12.88 9.51
C ASN A 17 16.50 -12.73 10.98
N ALA A 18 16.88 -13.82 11.64
CA ALA A 18 17.39 -13.81 13.01
C ALA A 18 18.67 -12.99 13.16
N ARG A 19 19.57 -13.02 12.16
CA ARG A 19 20.80 -12.19 12.16
C ARG A 19 20.52 -10.71 11.99
N GLU A 20 19.57 -10.33 11.13
CA GLU A 20 19.16 -8.92 10.98
C GLU A 20 18.47 -8.41 12.24
N GLN A 21 17.58 -9.21 12.85
CA GLN A 21 16.96 -8.86 14.12
C GLN A 21 17.96 -8.79 15.28
N GLN A 22 18.92 -9.71 15.36
CA GLN A 22 20.01 -9.63 16.34
C GLN A 22 20.87 -8.37 16.16
N LEU A 23 21.11 -7.93 14.93
CA LEU A 23 21.82 -6.68 14.62
C LEU A 23 21.02 -5.45 15.08
N LEU A 24 19.71 -5.43 14.85
CA LEU A 24 18.83 -4.35 15.31
C LEU A 24 18.76 -4.27 16.83
N ILE A 25 18.65 -5.42 17.51
CA ILE A 25 18.60 -5.48 18.98
C ILE A 25 19.93 -5.05 19.59
N SER A 26 21.06 -5.51 19.05
CA SER A 26 22.38 -5.08 19.53
C SER A 26 22.64 -3.59 19.30
N LEU A 27 22.13 -3.00 18.20
CA LEU A 27 22.14 -1.54 17.98
C LEU A 27 21.26 -0.78 18.98
N LYS A 28 20.07 -1.29 19.28
CA LYS A 28 19.12 -0.66 20.22
C LYS A 28 19.68 -0.67 21.66
N LEU A 29 20.20 -1.82 22.10
CA LEU A 29 20.86 -1.96 23.40
C LEU A 29 22.12 -1.08 23.53
N ALA A 30 22.90 -0.94 22.45
CA ALA A 30 24.05 -0.03 22.45
C ALA A 30 23.65 1.45 22.58
N GLY A 31 22.50 1.84 22.00
CA GLY A 31 21.95 3.19 22.14
C GLY A 31 21.53 3.53 23.57
N GLU A 32 20.79 2.64 24.23
CA GLU A 32 20.27 2.88 25.59
C GLU A 32 21.37 2.89 26.67
N ALA A 33 22.43 2.09 26.51
CA ALA A 33 23.56 2.07 27.43
C ALA A 33 24.32 3.40 27.48
N THR A 34 24.25 4.22 26.43
CA THR A 34 24.90 5.55 26.40
C THR A 34 24.07 6.65 27.06
N ALA A 35 22.75 6.48 27.18
CA ALA A 35 21.85 7.49 27.73
C ALA A 35 21.76 7.47 29.26
N LYS A 36 22.26 6.42 29.93
CA LYS A 36 22.04 6.19 31.37
C LYS A 36 23.32 5.89 32.16
N ALA A 37 24.45 6.44 31.74
CA ALA A 37 25.68 6.37 32.54
C ALA A 37 25.67 7.48 33.62
N PRO A 38 25.47 7.15 34.92
CA PRO A 38 25.64 8.12 35.99
C PRO A 38 27.11 8.53 36.06
N SER A 39 27.37 9.82 35.87
CA SER A 39 28.66 10.44 36.11
C SER A 39 29.01 10.31 37.60
N GLY A 40 29.86 9.35 38.00
CA GLY A 40 30.43 9.42 39.36
C GLY A 40 30.90 8.16 40.07
N GLN A 41 31.11 7.01 39.41
CA GLN A 41 31.73 5.86 40.10
C GLN A 41 32.99 5.38 39.39
N ALA A 42 34.11 5.50 40.11
CA ALA A 42 35.41 4.97 39.77
C ALA A 42 35.30 3.44 39.64
N SER A 43 35.58 2.94 38.44
CA SER A 43 35.48 1.52 38.09
C SER A 43 36.72 0.76 38.60
N PRO A 44 36.55 -0.40 39.28
CA PRO A 44 37.66 -1.25 39.68
C PRO A 44 38.34 -1.89 38.47
N GLU A 45 39.67 -1.76 38.41
CA GLU A 45 40.57 -2.43 37.47
C GLU A 45 40.29 -3.93 37.39
N GLY A 46 39.95 -4.46 36.21
CA GLY A 46 40.01 -5.91 35.98
C GLY A 46 39.02 -6.52 34.98
N GLN A 47 38.04 -5.78 34.46
CA GLN A 47 37.15 -6.32 33.42
C GLN A 47 37.64 -5.92 32.03
N HIS A 48 38.00 -6.94 31.24
CA HIS A 48 38.33 -6.79 29.82
C HIS A 48 37.23 -5.96 29.13
N PRO A 49 37.57 -4.84 28.49
CA PRO A 49 36.58 -3.99 27.84
C PRO A 49 35.92 -4.80 26.73
N LEU A 50 34.65 -5.16 26.93
CA LEU A 50 33.77 -5.61 25.87
C LEU A 50 33.87 -4.58 24.74
N PRO A 51 34.15 -5.00 23.50
CA PRO A 51 34.35 -4.09 22.39
C PRO A 51 33.09 -3.23 22.28
N LYS A 52 33.23 -1.94 22.61
CA LYS A 52 32.21 -0.94 22.33
C LYS A 52 32.07 -0.89 20.82
N HIS A 53 31.14 -1.66 20.27
CA HIS A 53 30.72 -1.62 18.89
C HIS A 53 29.98 -0.30 18.66
N HIS A 54 30.72 0.81 18.69
CA HIS A 54 30.28 2.04 18.03
C HIS A 54 30.25 1.70 16.55
N HIS A 55 29.09 1.23 16.07
CA HIS A 55 28.80 1.19 14.66
C HIS A 55 28.93 2.62 14.15
N ASP A 56 30.05 2.90 13.50
CA ASP A 56 30.30 4.20 12.90
C ASP A 56 29.33 4.35 11.73
N TRP A 57 28.21 5.03 11.98
CA TRP A 57 27.13 5.28 11.03
C TRP A 57 27.62 5.94 9.73
N LYS A 58 28.82 6.52 9.76
CA LYS A 58 29.51 7.08 8.60
C LYS A 58 29.98 6.00 7.61
N GLN A 59 30.17 4.76 8.05
CA GLN A 59 30.55 3.63 7.17
C GLN A 59 29.35 2.93 6.52
N LEU A 60 28.11 3.17 6.97
CA LEU A 60 26.96 2.66 6.25
C LEU A 60 26.83 3.41 4.92
N GLY A 61 27.03 2.68 3.81
CA GLY A 61 26.80 3.19 2.47
C GLY A 61 25.38 3.76 2.31
N TRP A 62 25.15 4.50 1.23
CA TRP A 62 23.87 5.17 0.95
C TRP A 62 22.63 4.25 1.08
N ARG A 63 22.78 2.95 0.79
CA ARG A 63 21.72 1.94 0.97
C ARG A 63 21.30 1.77 2.43
N GLY A 64 22.25 1.75 3.36
CA GLY A 64 21.97 1.66 4.79
C GLY A 64 21.18 2.86 5.28
N LYS A 65 21.46 4.05 4.76
CA LYS A 65 20.69 5.26 5.06
C LYS A 65 19.24 5.15 4.58
N ILE A 66 19.00 4.57 3.40
CA ILE A 66 17.63 4.32 2.90
C ILE A 66 16.90 3.32 3.80
N VAL A 67 17.56 2.23 4.21
CA VAL A 67 16.95 1.24 5.12
C VAL A 67 16.53 1.89 6.44
N VAL A 68 17.42 2.69 7.04
CA VAL A 68 17.14 3.42 8.29
C VAL A 68 16.00 4.42 8.10
N PHE A 69 15.99 5.15 6.99
CA PHE A 69 14.90 6.08 6.66
C PHE A 69 13.56 5.35 6.50
N LEU A 70 13.57 4.20 5.81
CA LEU A 70 12.37 3.43 5.54
C LEU A 70 11.78 2.78 6.81
N HIS A 71 12.64 2.43 7.78
CA HIS A 71 12.24 1.91 9.10
C HIS A 71 11.81 3.00 10.09
N TRP A 72 11.75 4.27 9.67
CA TRP A 72 11.38 5.32 10.59
C TRP A 72 9.89 5.26 10.91
N LYS A 73 9.53 5.21 12.19
CA LYS A 73 8.13 5.14 12.67
C LYS A 73 7.21 6.16 12.01
N HIS A 74 7.70 7.37 11.78
CA HIS A 74 6.91 8.45 11.17
C HIS A 74 6.59 8.17 9.70
N VAL A 75 7.52 7.55 8.96
CA VAL A 75 7.30 7.12 7.57
C VAL A 75 6.22 6.04 7.54
N HIS A 76 6.27 5.06 8.45
CA HIS A 76 5.20 4.05 8.56
C HIS A 76 3.84 4.65 8.87
N TYR A 77 3.73 5.57 9.83
CA TYR A 77 2.45 6.24 10.13
C TYR A 77 1.93 7.07 8.95
N CYS A 78 2.83 7.79 8.25
CA CYS A 78 2.48 8.57 7.07
C CYS A 78 1.96 7.68 5.94
N ILE A 79 2.65 6.58 5.63
CA ILE A 79 2.23 5.61 4.61
C ILE A 79 0.90 4.97 4.99
N SER A 80 0.73 4.54 6.24
CA SER A 80 -0.55 3.97 6.72
C SER A 80 -1.69 4.99 6.60
N GLY A 81 -1.46 6.25 6.96
CA GLY A 81 -2.43 7.32 6.78
C GLY A 81 -2.78 7.58 5.31
N LEU A 82 -1.79 7.57 4.42
CA LEU A 82 -1.99 7.68 2.97
C LEU A 82 -2.84 6.52 2.42
N ILE A 83 -2.66 5.30 2.92
CA ILE A 83 -3.47 4.16 2.47
C ILE A 83 -4.93 4.30 2.93
N VAL A 84 -5.17 4.75 4.15
CA VAL A 84 -6.53 5.03 4.63
C VAL A 84 -7.18 6.14 3.80
N LEU A 85 -6.44 7.23 3.54
CA LEU A 85 -6.92 8.33 2.72
C LEU A 85 -7.27 7.85 1.30
N ASP A 86 -6.40 7.05 0.70
CA ASP A 86 -6.64 6.46 -0.60
C ASP A 86 -7.89 5.57 -0.64
N ALA A 87 -8.07 4.70 0.37
CA ALA A 87 -9.28 3.91 0.49
C ALA A 87 -10.55 4.78 0.56
N LEU A 88 -10.49 5.91 1.28
CA LEU A 88 -11.60 6.86 1.33
C LEU A 88 -11.86 7.55 -0.01
N LEU A 89 -10.81 7.95 -0.74
CA LEU A 89 -10.94 8.52 -2.09
C LEU A 89 -11.58 7.53 -3.07
N VAL A 90 -11.20 6.25 -2.97
CA VAL A 90 -11.81 5.17 -3.75
C VAL A 90 -13.28 5.04 -3.43
N MET A 91 -13.65 4.98 -2.15
CA MET A 91 -15.04 4.87 -1.73
C MET A 91 -15.88 6.07 -2.18
N ALA A 92 -15.33 7.29 -2.07
CA ALA A 92 -15.98 8.50 -2.54
C ALA A 92 -16.21 8.47 -4.06
N THR A 93 -15.21 8.03 -4.83
CA THR A 93 -15.32 7.92 -6.30
C THR A 93 -16.37 6.88 -6.69
N LEU A 94 -16.38 5.71 -6.06
CA LEU A 94 -17.39 4.66 -6.33
C LEU A 94 -18.80 5.13 -5.95
N GLN A 95 -18.95 5.84 -4.84
CA GLN A 95 -20.24 6.40 -4.44
C GLN A 95 -20.73 7.42 -5.48
N MET A 96 -19.85 8.32 -5.91
CA MET A 96 -20.17 9.32 -6.93
C MET A 96 -20.64 8.65 -8.23
N GLN A 97 -19.93 7.62 -8.70
CA GLN A 97 -20.31 6.87 -9.90
C GLN A 97 -21.66 6.16 -9.75
N MET A 98 -21.95 5.60 -8.57
CA MET A 98 -23.26 4.98 -8.31
C MET A 98 -24.40 6.01 -8.32
N GLU A 99 -24.17 7.21 -7.78
CA GLU A 99 -25.16 8.29 -7.80
C GLU A 99 -25.43 8.80 -9.22
N VAL A 100 -24.38 9.00 -10.03
CA VAL A 100 -24.51 9.37 -11.45
C VAL A 100 -25.31 8.33 -12.21
N PHE A 101 -24.94 7.07 -12.08
CA PHE A 101 -25.62 5.97 -12.78
C PHE A 101 -27.09 5.86 -12.35
N ALA A 102 -27.39 6.04 -11.06
CA ALA A 102 -28.75 6.03 -10.56
C ALA A 102 -29.58 7.19 -11.12
N LEU A 103 -29.02 8.40 -11.15
CA LEU A 103 -29.68 9.58 -11.72
C LEU A 103 -29.92 9.44 -13.22
N GLU A 104 -28.95 8.92 -13.96
CA GLU A 104 -29.08 8.67 -15.40
C GLU A 104 -30.15 7.60 -15.71
N SER A 105 -30.21 6.55 -14.90
CA SER A 105 -31.24 5.52 -15.01
C SER A 105 -32.64 6.09 -14.71
N LEU A 106 -32.75 6.96 -13.70
CA LEU A 106 -34.01 7.65 -13.37
C LEU A 106 -34.45 8.63 -14.47
N SER A 107 -33.54 9.40 -15.05
CA SER A 107 -33.89 10.35 -16.12
C SER A 107 -34.36 9.61 -17.39
N LYS A 108 -33.67 8.52 -17.77
CA LYS A 108 -34.06 7.66 -18.90
C LYS A 108 -35.42 7.02 -18.71
N THR A 109 -35.68 6.49 -17.52
CA THR A 109 -36.99 5.88 -17.20
C THR A 109 -38.13 6.89 -17.19
N HIS A 110 -37.92 8.09 -16.63
CA HIS A 110 -38.93 9.15 -16.63
C HIS A 110 -39.23 9.65 -18.06
N CYS A 111 -38.19 9.83 -18.89
CA CYS A 111 -38.37 10.21 -20.29
C CYS A 111 -39.11 9.14 -21.10
N LEU A 112 -38.78 7.86 -20.89
CA LEU A 112 -39.52 6.74 -21.51
C LEU A 112 -40.99 6.73 -21.07
N GLN A 113 -41.26 6.97 -19.79
CA GLN A 113 -42.63 6.99 -19.27
C GLN A 113 -43.47 8.12 -19.89
N LEU A 114 -42.89 9.31 -20.04
CA LEU A 114 -43.54 10.44 -20.73
C LEU A 114 -43.77 10.14 -22.21
N PHE A 115 -42.81 9.48 -22.87
CA PHE A 115 -42.93 9.04 -24.26
C PHE A 115 -44.10 8.07 -24.46
N PHE A 116 -44.31 7.11 -23.54
CA PHE A 116 -45.43 6.19 -23.62
C PHE A 116 -46.79 6.82 -23.28
N SER A 117 -46.80 7.90 -22.50
CA SER A 117 -48.03 8.54 -22.02
C SER A 117 -48.63 9.56 -23.00
N ASN A 118 -47.83 10.16 -23.89
CA ASN A 118 -48.31 11.12 -24.90
C ASN A 118 -48.27 10.53 -26.32
N THR A 119 -49.44 10.20 -26.87
CA THR A 119 -49.62 9.61 -28.21
C THR A 119 -49.61 10.62 -29.37
N SER A 120 -49.23 11.87 -29.15
CA SER A 120 -49.24 12.89 -30.22
C SER A 120 -48.02 13.81 -30.17
N SER A 121 -47.25 13.76 -31.26
CA SER A 121 -46.07 14.57 -31.61
C SER A 121 -45.08 14.84 -30.47
N VAL A 122 -44.10 13.92 -30.34
CA VAL A 122 -43.00 14.01 -29.39
C VAL A 122 -42.04 15.13 -29.82
N ASP A 123 -42.05 16.24 -29.10
CA ASP A 123 -41.01 17.26 -29.18
C ASP A 123 -39.78 16.74 -28.41
N SER A 124 -38.66 16.58 -29.10
CA SER A 124 -37.41 15.98 -28.60
C SER A 124 -36.66 16.82 -27.55
N ARG A 125 -37.32 17.82 -26.96
CA ARG A 125 -36.74 18.82 -26.03
C ARG A 125 -36.86 18.47 -24.55
N CYS A 126 -37.32 17.27 -24.20
CA CYS A 126 -37.50 16.88 -22.79
C CYS A 126 -36.20 16.84 -21.96
N VAL A 127 -35.02 17.00 -22.59
CA VAL A 127 -33.71 16.86 -21.97
C VAL A 127 -33.08 18.20 -21.52
N VAL A 128 -33.46 19.35 -22.08
CA VAL A 128 -32.55 20.53 -22.08
C VAL A 128 -32.69 21.48 -20.86
N ASP A 129 -33.84 21.54 -20.17
CA ASP A 129 -34.09 22.61 -19.18
C ASP A 129 -34.10 22.15 -17.70
N HIS A 130 -33.51 20.99 -17.37
CA HIS A 130 -33.53 20.51 -15.99
C HIS A 130 -32.35 21.05 -15.16
N PRO A 131 -32.55 21.53 -13.91
CA PRO A 131 -31.50 22.03 -13.01
C PRO A 131 -30.38 21.01 -12.69
N GLN A 132 -30.53 19.77 -13.16
CA GLN A 132 -29.49 18.74 -13.11
C GLN A 132 -28.25 19.10 -13.95
N HIS A 133 -28.36 20.02 -14.92
CA HIS A 133 -27.23 20.38 -15.77
C HIS A 133 -26.11 21.11 -15.02
N VAL A 134 -26.45 21.94 -14.01
CA VAL A 134 -25.47 22.65 -13.16
C VAL A 134 -24.74 21.68 -12.22
N VAL A 135 -25.42 20.61 -11.79
CA VAL A 135 -24.80 19.58 -10.93
C VAL A 135 -23.78 18.77 -11.72
N ALA A 136 -24.05 18.49 -13.01
CA ALA A 136 -23.14 17.74 -13.87
C ALA A 136 -21.78 18.45 -14.05
N GLU A 137 -21.77 19.76 -14.27
CA GLU A 137 -20.53 20.54 -14.46
C GLU A 137 -19.63 20.50 -13.22
N HIS A 138 -20.21 20.63 -12.02
CA HIS A 138 -19.45 20.51 -10.77
C HIS A 138 -18.91 19.10 -10.53
N LEU A 139 -19.60 18.08 -11.01
CA LEU A 139 -19.23 16.69 -10.82
C LEU A 139 -18.05 16.31 -11.72
N GLU A 140 -18.04 16.79 -12.96
CA GLU A 140 -16.94 16.61 -13.91
C GLU A 140 -15.64 17.21 -13.34
N GLN A 141 -15.71 18.43 -12.79
CA GLN A 141 -14.56 19.05 -12.16
C GLN A 141 -14.06 18.24 -10.93
N ALA A 142 -14.99 17.70 -10.12
CA ALA A 142 -14.63 16.86 -8.98
C ALA A 142 -13.96 15.55 -9.43
N GLU A 143 -14.43 14.95 -10.52
CA GLU A 143 -13.85 13.72 -11.09
C GLU A 143 -12.39 13.92 -11.47
N HIS A 144 -12.08 15.01 -12.19
CA HIS A 144 -10.69 15.32 -12.54
C HIS A 144 -9.81 15.51 -11.31
N ILE A 145 -10.28 16.23 -10.29
CA ILE A 145 -9.52 16.48 -9.05
C ILE A 145 -9.26 15.16 -8.31
N LEU A 146 -10.27 14.30 -8.19
CA LEU A 146 -10.14 12.99 -7.55
C LEU A 146 -9.17 12.07 -8.32
N GLY A 147 -9.24 12.08 -9.66
CA GLY A 147 -8.34 11.35 -10.54
C GLY A 147 -6.87 11.78 -10.35
N TYR A 148 -6.59 13.08 -10.45
CA TYR A 148 -5.24 13.62 -10.23
C TYR A 148 -4.71 13.31 -8.83
N THR A 149 -5.55 13.45 -7.80
CA THR A 149 -5.18 13.13 -6.42
C THR A 149 -4.82 11.66 -6.27
N SER A 150 -5.57 10.75 -6.90
CA SER A 150 -5.29 9.31 -6.89
C SER A 150 -3.94 8.99 -7.56
N ILE A 151 -3.67 9.58 -8.72
CA ILE A 151 -2.39 9.41 -9.44
C ILE A 151 -1.20 9.85 -8.58
N VAL A 152 -1.30 10.99 -7.89
CA VAL A 152 -0.24 11.48 -7.00
C VAL A 152 0.03 10.51 -5.86
N ILE A 153 -1.02 10.01 -5.20
CA ILE A 153 -0.88 9.04 -4.09
C ILE A 153 -0.26 7.73 -4.58
N LEU A 154 -0.70 7.23 -5.75
CA LEU A 154 -0.12 6.09 -6.42
C LEU A 154 1.37 6.29 -6.72
N GLY A 155 1.77 7.49 -7.16
CA GLY A 155 3.16 7.85 -7.38
C GLY A 155 4.00 7.77 -6.11
N ILE A 156 3.46 8.20 -4.96
CA ILE A 156 4.14 8.08 -3.66
C ILE A 156 4.34 6.59 -3.29
N PHE A 157 3.32 5.74 -3.49
CA PHE A 157 3.46 4.30 -3.24
C PHE A 157 4.43 3.61 -4.19
N LEU A 158 4.46 4.01 -5.46
CA LEU A 158 5.43 3.51 -6.42
C LEU A 158 6.86 3.87 -6.00
N LEU A 159 7.07 5.12 -5.55
CA LEU A 159 8.35 5.58 -5.04
C LEU A 159 8.78 4.78 -3.82
N GLU A 160 7.90 4.57 -2.85
CA GLU A 160 8.18 3.75 -1.66
C GLU A 160 8.57 2.30 -2.03
N ASN A 161 7.81 1.67 -2.94
CA ASN A 161 8.12 0.32 -3.40
C ASN A 161 9.43 0.24 -4.18
N THR A 162 9.74 1.29 -4.95
CA THR A 162 11.04 1.42 -5.63
C THR A 162 12.17 1.55 -4.61
N LEU A 163 11.98 2.35 -3.55
CA LEU A 163 12.96 2.48 -2.47
C LEU A 163 13.19 1.15 -1.74
N LYS A 164 12.13 0.36 -1.48
CA LYS A 164 12.24 -1.01 -0.95
C LYS A 164 13.05 -1.91 -1.89
N MET A 165 12.74 -1.88 -3.18
CA MET A 165 13.47 -2.66 -4.18
C MET A 165 14.96 -2.29 -4.20
N VAL A 166 15.29 -1.00 -4.11
CA VAL A 166 16.67 -0.50 -4.07
C VAL A 166 17.38 -0.86 -2.76
N ALA A 167 16.67 -0.79 -1.63
CA ALA A 167 17.20 -1.09 -0.31
C ALA A 167 17.54 -2.59 -0.14
N PHE A 168 16.60 -3.47 -0.51
CA PHE A 168 16.77 -4.94 -0.36
C PHE A 168 17.52 -5.58 -1.54
N GLY A 169 17.56 -4.94 -2.71
CA GLY A 169 18.24 -5.44 -3.90
C GLY A 169 17.72 -6.82 -4.32
N ARG A 170 18.62 -7.81 -4.46
CA ARG A 170 18.25 -9.18 -4.85
C ARG A 170 17.40 -9.92 -3.82
N ASN A 171 17.45 -9.53 -2.55
CA ASN A 171 16.61 -10.14 -1.52
C ASN A 171 15.15 -9.69 -1.62
N PHE A 172 14.84 -8.63 -2.39
CA PHE A 172 13.47 -8.18 -2.61
C PHE A 172 12.58 -9.27 -3.22
N ALA A 173 13.10 -10.03 -4.20
CA ALA A 173 12.34 -11.07 -4.90
C ALA A 173 12.11 -12.34 -4.06
N LYS A 174 12.78 -12.48 -2.92
CA LYS A 174 12.61 -13.63 -2.02
C LYS A 174 11.33 -13.56 -1.20
N VAL A 175 10.87 -12.34 -0.92
CA VAL A 175 9.64 -12.10 -0.16
C VAL A 175 8.54 -11.78 -1.17
N LEU A 176 7.70 -12.78 -1.49
CA LEU A 176 6.71 -12.72 -2.57
C LEU A 176 5.78 -11.48 -2.52
N PHE A 177 5.49 -10.98 -1.31
CA PHE A 177 4.60 -9.84 -1.13
C PHE A 177 5.15 -8.53 -1.72
N TYR A 178 6.46 -8.31 -1.72
CA TYR A 178 7.04 -7.06 -2.22
C TYR A 178 6.95 -6.89 -3.75
N PRO A 179 7.35 -7.85 -4.60
CA PRO A 179 7.20 -7.71 -6.04
C PRO A 179 5.73 -7.72 -6.46
N LEU A 180 4.85 -8.40 -5.72
CA LEU A 180 3.43 -8.41 -6.02
C LEU A 180 2.80 -7.04 -5.71
N ASP A 181 3.17 -6.39 -4.60
CA ASP A 181 2.75 -5.02 -4.34
C ASP A 181 3.24 -4.02 -5.41
N LEU A 182 4.51 -4.14 -5.84
CA LEU A 182 5.03 -3.34 -6.95
C LEU A 182 4.24 -3.57 -8.24
N LEU A 183 3.96 -4.83 -8.59
CA LEU A 183 3.18 -5.17 -9.78
C LEU A 183 1.79 -4.55 -9.73
N VAL A 184 1.10 -4.65 -8.60
CA VAL A 184 -0.24 -4.10 -8.43
C VAL A 184 -0.23 -2.58 -8.55
N VAL A 185 0.74 -1.90 -7.93
CA VAL A 185 0.88 -0.44 -8.06
C VAL A 185 1.15 -0.03 -9.51
N VAL A 186 2.01 -0.74 -10.23
CA VAL A 186 2.27 -0.49 -11.66
C VAL A 186 1.03 -0.71 -12.51
N LEU A 187 0.29 -1.80 -12.28
CA LEU A 187 -0.97 -2.07 -12.98
C LEU A 187 -2.02 -0.99 -12.69
N SER A 188 -2.09 -0.52 -11.43
CA SER A 188 -3.01 0.55 -11.02
C SER A 188 -2.67 1.87 -11.71
N ILE A 189 -1.40 2.26 -11.77
CA ILE A 189 -0.98 3.47 -12.51
C ILE A 189 -1.27 3.30 -13.99
N GLY A 190 -0.94 2.13 -14.56
CA GLY A 190 -1.20 1.82 -15.96
C GLY A 190 -2.67 1.92 -16.31
N SER A 191 -3.57 1.40 -15.46
CA SER A 191 -5.01 1.49 -15.70
C SER A 191 -5.57 2.91 -15.57
N GLU A 192 -5.07 3.71 -14.62
CA GLU A 192 -5.50 5.11 -14.46
C GLU A 192 -5.01 5.97 -15.63
N VAL A 193 -3.75 5.81 -16.05
CA VAL A 193 -3.21 6.48 -17.24
C VAL A 193 -3.95 6.04 -18.50
N LEU A 194 -4.24 4.74 -18.63
CA LEU A 194 -5.01 4.23 -19.77
C LEU A 194 -6.42 4.81 -19.79
N SER A 195 -7.10 4.84 -18.64
CA SER A 195 -8.43 5.45 -18.51
C SER A 195 -8.38 6.92 -18.93
N PHE A 196 -7.41 7.69 -18.45
CA PHE A 196 -7.22 9.08 -18.79
C PHE A 196 -6.97 9.27 -20.30
N THR A 197 -6.13 8.44 -20.91
CA THR A 197 -5.87 8.52 -22.36
C THR A 197 -7.06 8.15 -23.22
N ILE A 198 -7.99 7.33 -22.72
CA ILE A 198 -9.20 6.94 -23.47
C ILE A 198 -10.25 8.05 -23.38
N THR A 199 -10.42 8.65 -22.19
CA THR A 199 -11.42 9.70 -21.97
C THR A 199 -11.05 11.01 -22.68
N ASP A 200 -9.77 11.36 -22.77
CA ASP A 200 -9.31 12.64 -23.33
C ASP A 200 -9.17 12.66 -24.86
N ASP A 201 -9.60 11.63 -25.62
CA ASP A 201 -9.43 11.67 -27.08
C ASP A 201 -10.59 12.44 -27.76
N PRO A 202 -10.40 13.73 -28.15
CA PRO A 202 -11.45 14.54 -28.77
C PRO A 202 -11.91 13.98 -30.12
N ARG A 203 -11.14 13.04 -30.70
CA ARG A 203 -11.52 12.37 -31.93
C ARG A 203 -12.65 11.38 -31.75
N LEU A 204 -12.81 10.83 -30.55
CA LEU A 204 -13.92 9.92 -30.26
C LEU A 204 -15.24 10.72 -30.23
N GLU A 205 -15.24 11.89 -29.60
CA GLU A 205 -16.41 12.78 -29.58
C GLU A 205 -16.79 13.27 -30.99
N ALA A 206 -15.81 13.68 -31.79
CA ALA A 206 -16.06 14.10 -33.18
C ALA A 206 -16.54 12.95 -34.08
N ALA A 207 -16.13 11.71 -33.79
CA ALA A 207 -16.60 10.53 -34.51
C ALA A 207 -18.02 10.11 -34.07
N GLU A 208 -18.34 10.27 -32.79
CA GLU A 208 -19.67 9.98 -32.23
C GLU A 208 -20.73 10.97 -32.76
N GLU A 209 -20.39 12.27 -32.85
CA GLU A 209 -21.27 13.28 -33.43
C GLU A 209 -21.55 13.03 -34.94
N MET A 210 -20.63 12.39 -35.65
CA MET A 210 -20.82 11.99 -37.06
C MET A 210 -21.62 10.69 -37.25
N LEU A 211 -21.89 9.91 -36.19
CA LEU A 211 -22.42 8.54 -36.30
C LEU A 211 -23.90 8.35 -35.94
N GLU A 212 -24.63 9.39 -35.54
CA GLU A 212 -26.11 9.34 -35.46
C GLU A 212 -26.74 10.12 -36.64
N PRO A 213 -27.84 9.68 -37.31
CA PRO A 213 -28.70 8.50 -37.10
C PRO A 213 -29.11 7.82 -38.43
N SER A 214 -28.60 6.62 -38.78
CA SER A 214 -29.16 5.90 -39.96
C SER A 214 -29.03 4.37 -39.98
N THR A 215 -28.22 3.72 -39.14
CA THR A 215 -27.92 2.29 -39.33
C THR A 215 -28.21 1.45 -38.09
N LEU A 216 -29.51 1.26 -37.82
CA LEU A 216 -30.06 0.46 -36.72
C LEU A 216 -29.90 -1.08 -36.90
N THR A 217 -29.10 -1.56 -37.85
CA THR A 217 -29.10 -2.97 -38.27
C THR A 217 -27.86 -3.80 -37.91
N ASN A 218 -26.84 -3.27 -37.21
CA ASN A 218 -25.65 -4.06 -36.87
C ASN A 218 -25.27 -4.04 -35.38
N ARG A 219 -26.21 -4.48 -34.53
CA ARG A 219 -26.09 -4.50 -33.06
C ARG A 219 -25.17 -5.59 -32.49
N GLY A 220 -24.64 -6.49 -33.33
CA GLY A 220 -23.88 -7.66 -32.90
C GLY A 220 -22.39 -7.40 -32.60
N SER A 221 -21.78 -6.36 -33.17
CA SER A 221 -20.34 -6.10 -33.00
C SER A 221 -20.02 -5.24 -31.77
N ILE A 222 -20.94 -4.36 -31.37
CA ILE A 222 -20.75 -3.42 -30.24
C ILE A 222 -20.68 -4.15 -28.88
N ALA A 223 -21.29 -5.34 -28.76
CA ALA A 223 -21.23 -6.12 -27.52
C ALA A 223 -19.82 -6.64 -27.16
N LYS A 224 -18.87 -6.69 -28.11
CA LYS A 224 -17.49 -7.12 -27.82
C LYS A 224 -16.64 -6.03 -27.18
N ASP A 225 -16.91 -4.75 -27.48
CA ASP A 225 -16.12 -3.64 -26.94
C ASP A 225 -16.54 -3.24 -25.52
N VAL A 226 -17.83 -3.42 -25.18
CA VAL A 226 -18.35 -3.20 -23.82
C VAL A 226 -17.70 -4.16 -22.79
N GLY A 227 -17.31 -5.36 -23.23
CA GLY A 227 -16.60 -6.31 -22.37
C GLY A 227 -15.24 -5.79 -21.88
N GLY A 228 -14.52 -5.04 -22.72
CA GLY A 228 -13.20 -4.50 -22.39
C GLY A 228 -13.25 -3.50 -21.23
N ALA A 229 -14.21 -2.56 -21.27
CA ALA A 229 -14.38 -1.55 -20.23
C ALA A 229 -14.69 -2.18 -18.85
N ALA A 230 -15.56 -3.18 -18.81
CA ALA A 230 -15.89 -3.90 -17.58
C ALA A 230 -14.66 -4.58 -16.95
N HIS A 231 -13.77 -5.14 -17.77
CA HIS A 231 -12.53 -5.74 -17.28
C HIS A 231 -11.57 -4.71 -16.69
N VAL A 232 -11.43 -3.53 -17.31
CA VAL A 232 -10.59 -2.45 -16.78
C VAL A 232 -11.09 -1.99 -15.41
N VAL A 233 -12.40 -1.77 -15.26
CA VAL A 233 -13.01 -1.42 -13.97
C VAL A 233 -12.74 -2.50 -12.92
N GLY A 234 -12.87 -3.78 -13.28
CA GLY A 234 -12.56 -4.89 -12.39
C GLY A 234 -11.10 -4.91 -11.92
N VAL A 235 -10.15 -4.64 -12.82
CA VAL A 235 -8.72 -4.54 -12.48
C VAL A 235 -8.45 -3.37 -11.53
N ILE A 236 -9.09 -2.21 -11.76
CA ILE A 236 -8.96 -1.04 -10.88
C ILE A 236 -9.49 -1.37 -9.48
N ILE A 237 -10.68 -1.98 -9.37
CA ILE A 237 -11.26 -2.39 -8.08
C ILE A 237 -10.36 -3.40 -7.38
N PHE A 238 -9.86 -4.41 -8.10
CA PHE A 238 -8.96 -5.42 -7.52
C PHE A 238 -7.65 -4.81 -7.03
N ALA A 239 -7.01 -3.95 -7.85
CA ALA A 239 -5.77 -3.28 -7.48
C ALA A 239 -5.94 -2.36 -6.27
N ARG A 240 -7.12 -1.74 -6.12
CA ARG A 240 -7.48 -0.96 -4.93
C ARG A 240 -7.73 -1.86 -3.72
N PHE A 241 -8.43 -2.98 -3.89
CA PHE A 241 -8.68 -3.95 -2.82
C PHE A 241 -7.38 -4.57 -2.27
N TRP A 242 -6.40 -4.81 -3.14
CA TRP A 242 -5.07 -5.29 -2.75
C TRP A 242 -4.40 -4.42 -1.68
N ARG A 243 -4.68 -3.11 -1.67
CA ARG A 243 -4.11 -2.18 -0.68
C ARG A 243 -4.55 -2.51 0.75
N PHE A 244 -5.76 -3.06 0.94
CA PHE A 244 -6.20 -3.53 2.26
C PHE A 244 -5.39 -4.74 2.74
N PHE A 245 -5.08 -5.68 1.84
CA PHE A 245 -4.19 -6.79 2.18
C PHE A 245 -2.79 -6.30 2.56
N ARG A 246 -2.28 -5.29 1.85
CA ARG A 246 -1.01 -4.65 2.20
C ARG A 246 -1.04 -4.04 3.61
N VAL A 247 -2.11 -3.30 3.96
CA VAL A 247 -2.25 -2.73 5.31
C VAL A 247 -2.34 -3.83 6.36
N GLY A 248 -3.19 -4.84 6.12
CA GLY A 248 -3.35 -5.97 7.03
C GLY A 248 -2.02 -6.70 7.27
N HIS A 249 -1.25 -6.95 6.21
CA HIS A 249 0.07 -7.55 6.32
C HIS A 249 1.06 -6.63 7.05
N ALA A 250 1.03 -5.31 6.80
CA ALA A 250 1.90 -4.37 7.48
C ALA A 250 1.61 -4.29 8.99
N VAL A 251 0.34 -4.24 9.39
CA VAL A 251 -0.08 -4.25 10.79
C VAL A 251 0.30 -5.56 11.46
N TYR A 252 0.01 -6.70 10.81
CA TYR A 252 0.39 -8.02 11.30
C TYR A 252 1.90 -8.15 11.51
N PHE A 253 2.70 -7.61 10.60
CA PHE A 253 4.16 -7.64 10.71
C PHE A 253 4.66 -6.82 11.90
N ILE A 254 4.13 -5.62 12.11
CA ILE A 254 4.48 -4.75 13.26
C ILE A 254 4.18 -5.44 14.59
N GLU A 255 3.00 -6.06 14.71
CA GLU A 255 2.61 -6.78 15.93
C GLU A 255 3.51 -7.99 16.18
N SER A 256 3.85 -8.73 15.12
CA SER A 256 4.75 -9.88 15.23
C SER A 256 6.16 -9.51 15.67
N GLU A 257 6.66 -8.32 15.26
CA GLU A 257 7.96 -7.83 15.68
C GLU A 257 7.95 -7.42 17.16
N GLU A 258 6.90 -6.73 17.61
CA GLU A 258 6.78 -6.32 19.02
C GLU A 258 6.71 -7.53 19.96
N ASP A 259 5.99 -8.58 19.57
CA ASP A 259 5.92 -9.83 20.33
C ASP A 259 7.27 -10.58 20.34
N SER A 260 8.00 -10.53 19.22
CA SER A 260 9.35 -11.13 19.14
C SER A 260 10.34 -10.40 20.05
N GLU A 261 10.25 -9.06 20.12
CA GLU A 261 11.09 -8.24 20.99
C GLU A 261 10.81 -8.53 22.46
N LYS A 262 9.53 -8.55 22.87
CA LYS A 262 9.13 -8.89 24.25
C LYS A 262 9.59 -10.29 24.68
N ARG A 263 9.56 -11.27 23.78
CA ARG A 263 10.06 -12.62 24.06
C ARG A 263 11.57 -12.62 24.31
N LEU A 264 12.33 -11.90 23.49
CA LEU A 264 13.78 -11.78 23.64
C LEU A 264 14.16 -11.05 24.92
N GLU A 265 13.45 -9.98 25.29
CA GLU A 265 13.65 -9.30 26.58
C GLU A 265 13.34 -10.23 27.76
N THR A 266 12.24 -10.99 27.68
CA THR A 266 11.85 -11.94 28.71
C THR A 266 12.90 -13.04 28.90
N ASP A 267 13.44 -13.57 27.80
CA ASP A 267 14.44 -14.64 27.84
C ASP A 267 15.80 -14.13 28.30
N ALA A 268 16.20 -12.92 27.90
CA ALA A 268 17.39 -12.25 28.44
C ALA A 268 17.26 -12.01 29.95
N GLN A 269 16.09 -11.58 30.44
CA GLN A 269 15.85 -11.36 31.85
C GLN A 269 15.87 -12.68 32.66
N LYS A 270 15.34 -13.77 32.09
CA LYS A 270 15.43 -15.11 32.71
C LYS A 270 16.89 -15.57 32.80
N GLN A 271 17.67 -15.36 31.74
CA GLN A 271 19.08 -15.75 31.72
C GLN A 271 19.89 -14.97 32.77
N MET A 272 19.69 -13.65 32.89
CA MET A 272 20.33 -12.85 33.94
C MET A 272 19.97 -13.31 35.35
N LYS A 273 18.73 -13.74 35.59
CA LYS A 273 18.31 -14.28 36.89
C LYS A 273 18.93 -15.65 37.18
N ALA A 274 19.05 -16.50 36.16
CA ALA A 274 19.70 -17.80 36.29
C ALA A 274 21.19 -17.62 36.65
N ASP A 275 21.90 -16.77 35.92
CA ASP A 275 23.33 -16.51 36.14
C ASP A 275 23.60 -15.86 37.53
N ALA A 276 22.70 -14.96 37.97
CA ALA A 276 22.77 -14.37 39.30
C ALA A 276 22.55 -15.42 40.41
N SER A 277 21.61 -16.36 40.19
CA SER A 277 21.34 -17.44 41.15
C SER A 277 22.51 -18.44 41.24
N GLU A 278 23.15 -18.77 40.12
CA GLU A 278 24.35 -19.62 40.07
C GLU A 278 25.57 -18.93 40.72
N SER A 279 25.70 -17.62 40.52
CA SER A 279 26.75 -16.84 41.18
C SER A 279 26.53 -16.81 42.70
N SER A 280 25.30 -16.62 43.16
CA SER A 280 24.98 -16.61 44.59
C SER A 280 25.23 -17.96 45.26
N SER A 281 25.00 -19.09 44.59
CA SER A 281 25.27 -20.42 45.15
C SER A 281 26.76 -20.75 45.23
N ARG A 282 27.60 -20.20 44.35
CA ARG A 282 29.07 -20.37 44.42
C ARG A 282 29.74 -19.62 45.57
N PHE A 283 29.18 -18.49 46.02
CA PHE A 283 29.79 -17.66 47.07
C PHE A 283 29.18 -17.86 48.47
N GLY A 284 28.20 -18.75 48.60
CA GLY A 284 27.75 -19.24 49.91
C GLY A 284 28.83 -20.12 50.53
N VAL A 285 29.79 -19.49 51.21
CA VAL A 285 30.80 -20.14 52.03
C VAL A 285 30.14 -20.52 53.36
N ASP A 286 30.13 -21.82 53.66
CA ASP A 286 29.80 -22.39 54.98
C ASP A 286 30.79 -21.94 56.08
#